data_AF-A0A9W7DYU7-F1
#
_entry.id   AF-A0A9W7DYU7-F1
#
_cell.length_a   1.000
_cell.length_b   1.000
_cell.length_c   1.000
_cell.angle_alpha   90.00
_cell.angle_beta   90.00
_cell.angle_gamma   90.00
#
_symmetry.space_group_name_H-M   'P 1'
#
loop_
_entity.id
_entity.type
_entity.pdbx_description
1 polymer ?
#
loop_
_entity_poly.entity_id
_entity_poly.type
_entity_poly.pdbx_seq_one_letter_code
_entity_poly.pdbx_strand_id
1 'polypeptide(L)'
;MILSTSTYTKAFATIFGVYGLQMLFVPANMVTDHFEAEPTPMLKFWIRGQSVSLLGLCYCLTELPEDKAALIGTITSLAVGVLYPWNAKFGLLNKDLPVVKYPMHYVPEALMGIMTLAGAASLLK
;
A
#
# COMPACT_ATOMS: atom_id res chain seq x y z
N MET A 1 -11.10 4.46 21.60
CA MET A 1 -10.12 5.49 21.18
C MET A 1 -10.48 5.91 19.77
N ILE A 2 -10.84 7.17 19.55
CA ILE A 2 -11.30 7.63 18.23
C ILE A 2 -10.09 8.18 17.45
N LEU A 3 -9.67 7.54 16.36
CA LEU A 3 -8.48 7.90 15.55
C LEU A 3 -8.65 9.27 14.86
N SER A 4 -7.75 10.24 15.05
CA SER A 4 -7.84 11.54 14.33
C SER A 4 -7.33 11.44 12.89
N THR A 5 -7.77 12.35 12.02
CA THR A 5 -7.26 12.51 10.65
C THR A 5 -5.75 12.71 10.63
N SER A 6 -5.21 13.55 11.53
CA SER A 6 -3.76 13.75 11.71
C SER A 6 -3.01 12.45 12.01
N THR A 7 -3.49 11.65 12.97
CA THR A 7 -2.86 10.37 13.32
C THR A 7 -2.92 9.39 12.15
N TYR A 8 -4.06 9.33 11.47
CA TYR A 8 -4.22 8.49 10.28
C TYR A 8 -3.24 8.87 9.17
N THR A 9 -3.17 10.15 8.80
CA THR A 9 -2.29 10.65 7.73
C THR A 9 -0.82 10.37 8.03
N LYS A 10 -0.38 10.56 9.28
CA LYS A 10 1.00 10.24 9.70
C LYS A 10 1.29 8.74 9.65
N ALA A 11 0.32 7.90 10.03
CA ALA A 11 0.44 6.45 9.91
C ALA A 11 0.56 6.03 8.44
N PHE A 12 -0.29 6.58 7.57
CA PHE A 12 -0.22 6.36 6.13
C PHE A 12 1.15 6.76 5.58
N ALA A 13 1.58 8.00 5.79
CA ALA A 13 2.85 8.51 5.26
C ALA A 13 4.06 7.70 5.74
N THR A 14 4.05 7.26 7.00
CA THR A 14 5.11 6.40 7.55
C THR A 14 5.13 5.03 6.89
N ILE A 15 3.98 4.33 6.86
CA ILE A 15 3.89 2.96 6.34
C ILE A 15 4.20 2.93 4.84
N PHE A 16 3.54 3.78 4.05
CA PHE A 16 3.74 3.85 2.61
C PHE A 16 5.10 4.47 2.25
N GLY A 17 5.65 5.32 3.12
CA GLY A 17 7.03 5.80 3.00
C GLY A 17 8.04 4.65 3.10
N VAL A 18 7.88 3.76 4.09
CA VAL A 18 8.72 2.55 4.22
C VAL A 18 8.57 1.64 3.01
N TYR A 19 7.34 1.40 2.53
CA TYR A 19 7.12 0.66 1.28
C TYR A 19 7.79 1.33 0.08
N GLY A 20 7.74 2.66 -0.03
CA GLY A 20 8.44 3.41 -1.07
C GLY A 20 9.95 3.22 -1.02
N LEU A 21 10.54 3.23 0.19
CA LEU A 21 11.96 2.93 0.38
C LEU A 21 12.30 1.48 0.03
N GLN A 22 11.43 0.52 0.37
CA GLN A 22 11.61 -0.89 -0.03
C GLN A 22 11.56 -1.04 -1.55
N MET A 23 10.61 -0.40 -2.23
CA MET A 23 10.53 -0.38 -3.69
C MET A 23 11.80 0.20 -4.32
N LEU A 24 12.40 1.22 -3.70
CA LEU A 24 13.63 1.85 -4.20
C LEU A 24 14.87 0.97 -3.99
N PHE A 25 15.09 0.47 -2.77
CA PHE A 25 16.35 -0.18 -2.39
C PHE A 25 16.32 -1.70 -2.56
N VAL A 26 15.18 -2.35 -2.31
CA VAL A 26 15.00 -3.81 -2.35
C VAL A 26 13.79 -4.22 -3.21
N PRO A 27 13.71 -3.79 -4.50
CA PRO A 27 12.53 -4.03 -5.34
C PRO A 27 12.21 -5.51 -5.59
N ALA A 28 13.19 -6.41 -5.47
CA ALA A 28 12.96 -7.84 -5.64
C ALA A 28 12.02 -8.40 -4.55
N ASN A 29 12.20 -7.96 -3.30
CA ASN A 29 11.44 -8.39 -2.13
C ASN A 29 9.93 -8.09 -2.27
N MET A 30 9.59 -7.02 -2.98
CA MET A 30 8.20 -6.64 -3.27
C MET A 30 7.41 -7.73 -4.01
N VAL A 31 8.12 -8.67 -4.66
CA VAL A 31 7.55 -9.82 -5.35
C VAL A 31 7.85 -11.10 -4.59
N THR A 32 9.13 -11.35 -4.28
CA THR A 32 9.58 -12.65 -3.78
C THR A 32 9.06 -13.00 -2.39
N ASP A 33 8.75 -11.99 -1.58
CA ASP A 33 8.26 -12.21 -0.21
C ASP A 33 6.78 -12.63 -0.21
N HIS A 34 6.07 -12.37 -1.31
CA HIS A 34 4.62 -12.56 -1.43
C HIS A 34 4.21 -13.59 -2.49
N PHE A 35 5.08 -13.89 -3.44
CA PHE A 35 4.79 -14.79 -4.56
C PHE A 35 5.94 -15.77 -4.83
N GLU A 36 5.61 -16.95 -5.33
CA GLU A 36 6.55 -17.87 -5.98
C GLU A 36 6.78 -17.41 -7.43
N ALA A 37 7.44 -16.27 -7.58
CA ALA A 37 7.74 -15.68 -8.88
C ALA A 37 9.16 -15.09 -8.90
N GLU A 38 9.80 -15.14 -10.07
CA GLU A 38 11.12 -14.54 -10.26
C GLU A 38 11.00 -13.01 -10.50
N PRO A 39 11.74 -12.17 -9.75
CA PRO A 39 11.73 -10.72 -9.96
C PRO A 39 12.61 -10.35 -11.15
N THR A 40 12.02 -10.37 -12.35
CA THR A 40 12.72 -10.05 -13.61
C THR A 40 13.39 -8.67 -13.57
N PRO A 41 14.44 -8.42 -14.38
CA PRO A 41 15.06 -7.10 -14.45
C PRO A 41 14.07 -5.96 -14.76
N MET A 42 13.13 -6.20 -15.67
CA MET A 42 12.10 -5.23 -16.03
C MET A 42 11.14 -4.95 -14.86
N LEU A 43 10.74 -5.97 -14.12
CA LEU A 43 9.86 -5.80 -12.96
C LEU A 43 10.55 -4.98 -11.86
N LYS A 44 11.83 -5.27 -11.58
CA LYS A 44 12.63 -4.48 -10.62
C LYS A 44 12.79 -3.03 -11.06
N PHE A 45 12.98 -2.78 -12.36
CA PHE A 45 13.04 -1.43 -12.92
C PHE A 45 11.73 -0.67 -12.69
N TRP A 46 10.59 -1.29 -13.01
CA TRP A 46 9.26 -0.69 -12.82
C TRP A 46 8.94 -0.40 -11.35
N ILE A 47 9.22 -1.35 -10.44
CA ILE A 47 9.00 -1.18 -9.00
C ILE A 47 9.85 -0.02 -8.46
N ARG A 48 11.11 0.08 -8.88
CA ARG A 48 11.97 1.20 -8.49
C ARG A 48 11.47 2.54 -9.03
N GLY A 49 10.92 2.57 -10.24
CA GLY A 49 10.27 3.78 -10.76
C GLY A 49 9.05 4.19 -9.91
N GLN A 50 8.24 3.20 -9.49
CA GLN A 50 7.03 3.45 -8.71
C GLN A 50 7.31 4.09 -7.34
N SER A 51 8.50 3.84 -6.75
CA SER A 51 8.88 4.45 -5.47
C SER A 51 8.82 5.98 -5.49
N VAL A 52 9.15 6.60 -6.63
CA VAL A 52 9.14 8.07 -6.76
C VAL A 52 7.74 8.62 -6.56
N SER A 53 6.74 8.02 -7.21
CA SER A 53 5.35 8.46 -7.07
C SER A 53 4.79 8.20 -5.67
N LEU A 54 5.16 7.09 -5.03
CA LEU A 54 4.68 6.76 -3.68
C LEU A 54 5.30 7.66 -2.62
N LEU A 55 6.61 7.91 -2.69
CA LEU A 55 7.29 8.86 -1.79
C LEU A 55 6.81 10.29 -2.03
N GLY A 56 6.58 10.68 -3.28
CA GLY A 56 5.97 11.95 -3.64
C GLY A 56 4.58 12.12 -3.06
N LEU A 57 3.72 11.08 -3.14
CA LEU A 57 2.41 11.08 -2.50
C LEU A 57 2.53 11.27 -0.98
N CYS A 58 3.41 10.51 -0.32
CA CYS A 58 3.62 10.64 1.12
C CYS A 58 4.02 12.07 1.51
N TYR A 59 4.92 12.70 0.75
CA TYR A 59 5.28 14.10 0.95
C TYR A 59 4.10 15.05 0.71
N CYS A 60 3.36 14.90 -0.40
CA CYS A 60 2.20 15.76 -0.66
C CYS A 60 1.14 15.68 0.46
N LEU A 61 0.94 14.51 1.06
CA LEU A 61 0.00 14.33 2.15
C LEU A 61 0.41 15.06 3.44
N THR A 62 1.70 15.41 3.64
CA THR A 62 2.12 16.23 4.79
C THR A 62 1.84 17.71 4.61
N GLU A 63 1.62 18.15 3.37
CA GLU A 63 1.39 19.56 3.02
C GLU A 63 -0.10 19.89 2.84
N LEU A 64 -0.94 18.88 2.68
CA LEU A 64 -2.38 19.06 2.48
C LEU A 64 -3.14 19.28 3.79
N PRO A 65 -4.30 19.96 3.74
CA PRO A 65 -5.25 19.98 4.86
C PRO A 65 -5.59 18.56 5.33
N GLU A 66 -5.66 18.36 6.64
CA GLU A 66 -5.71 17.02 7.24
C GLU A 66 -6.92 16.19 6.79
N ASP A 67 -8.07 16.82 6.55
CA ASP A 67 -9.29 16.16 6.04
C ASP A 67 -9.08 15.64 4.61
N LYS A 68 -8.44 16.44 3.75
CA LYS A 68 -8.11 16.06 2.37
C LYS A 68 -7.03 14.99 2.34
N ALA A 69 -5.99 15.13 3.17
CA ALA A 69 -4.95 14.14 3.26
C ALA A 69 -5.50 12.78 3.73
N ALA A 70 -6.37 12.78 4.76
CA ALA A 70 -7.02 11.56 5.23
C ALA A 70 -7.95 10.94 4.19
N LEU A 71 -8.71 11.75 3.45
CA LEU A 71 -9.56 11.27 2.36
C LEU A 71 -8.73 10.60 1.24
N ILE A 72 -7.67 11.27 0.78
CA ILE A 72 -6.78 10.73 -0.26
C ILE A 72 -6.09 9.45 0.22
N GLY A 73 -5.58 9.44 1.46
CA GLY A 73 -4.99 8.24 2.06
C GLY A 73 -5.98 7.08 2.14
N THR A 74 -7.24 7.36 2.48
CA THR A 74 -8.31 6.34 2.58
C THR A 74 -8.62 5.74 1.21
N ILE A 75 -8.84 6.60 0.20
CA ILE A 75 -9.11 6.18 -1.17
C ILE A 75 -7.93 5.38 -1.72
N THR A 76 -6.70 5.86 -1.49
CA THR A 76 -5.48 5.17 -1.93
C THR A 76 -5.35 3.81 -1.25
N SER A 77 -5.64 3.72 0.05
CA SER A 77 -5.61 2.47 0.79
C SER A 77 -6.61 1.45 0.23
N LEU A 78 -7.84 1.89 -0.03
CA LEU A 78 -8.85 1.02 -0.62
C LEU A 78 -8.44 0.56 -2.03
N ALA A 79 -7.98 1.49 -2.88
CA ALA A 79 -7.57 1.21 -4.25
C ALA A 79 -6.38 0.23 -4.29
N VAL A 80 -5.35 0.46 -3.47
CA VAL A 80 -4.21 -0.46 -3.36
C VAL A 80 -4.67 -1.81 -2.85
N GLY A 81 -5.54 -1.88 -1.84
CA GLY A 81 -6.09 -3.13 -1.34
C GLY A 81 -6.76 -3.93 -2.45
N VAL A 82 -7.67 -3.28 -3.21
CA VAL A 82 -8.42 -3.90 -4.31
C VAL A 82 -7.49 -4.34 -5.44
N LEU A 83 -6.54 -3.51 -5.86
CA LEU A 83 -5.68 -3.80 -7.02
C LEU A 83 -4.54 -4.79 -6.71
N TYR A 84 -4.08 -4.85 -5.46
CA TYR A 84 -2.94 -5.67 -5.05
C TYR A 84 -3.35 -6.84 -4.14
N PRO A 85 -3.26 -6.79 -2.80
CA PRO A 85 -3.35 -8.01 -1.99
C PRO A 85 -4.72 -8.70 -2.09
N TRP A 86 -5.82 -7.95 -2.25
CA TRP A 86 -7.13 -8.58 -2.40
C TRP A 86 -7.38 -9.10 -3.82
N ASN A 87 -6.82 -8.45 -4.85
CA ASN A 87 -6.79 -9.02 -6.21
C ASN A 87 -6.02 -10.35 -6.21
N ALA A 88 -4.85 -10.40 -5.59
CA ALA A 88 -4.04 -11.61 -5.49
C ALA A 88 -4.75 -12.73 -4.72
N LYS A 89 -5.46 -12.39 -3.64
CA LYS A 89 -6.22 -13.37 -2.85
C LYS A 89 -7.48 -13.90 -3.55
N PHE A 90 -8.27 -13.01 -4.14
CA PHE A 90 -9.62 -13.33 -4.62
C PHE A 90 -9.73 -13.45 -6.15
N GLY A 91 -8.65 -13.16 -6.88
CA GLY A 91 -8.63 -13.17 -8.34
C GLY A 91 -9.57 -12.15 -8.96
N LEU A 92 -9.66 -10.94 -8.37
CA LEU A 92 -10.64 -9.91 -8.75
C LEU A 92 -10.50 -9.45 -10.21
N LEU A 93 -9.26 -9.29 -10.67
CA LEU A 93 -8.87 -8.81 -11.99
C LEU A 93 -7.97 -9.81 -12.71
N ASN A 94 -7.19 -10.59 -11.97
CA ASN A 94 -6.23 -11.55 -12.51
C ASN A 94 -6.43 -12.90 -11.85
N LYS A 95 -6.91 -13.89 -12.61
CA LYS A 95 -7.19 -15.24 -12.10
C LYS A 95 -5.96 -16.16 -12.10
N ASP A 96 -4.97 -15.83 -12.92
CA ASP A 96 -3.79 -16.66 -13.16
C ASP A 96 -2.50 -16.06 -12.55
N LEU A 97 -2.62 -15.43 -11.38
CA LEU A 97 -1.45 -14.91 -10.66
C LEU A 97 -0.59 -16.07 -10.14
N PRO A 98 0.74 -15.88 -10.03
CA PRO A 98 1.63 -16.86 -9.41
C PRO A 98 1.18 -17.24 -8.00
N VAL A 99 1.63 -18.41 -7.53
CA VAL A 99 1.27 -18.93 -6.21
C VAL A 99 1.60 -17.91 -5.13
N VAL A 100 0.56 -17.51 -4.38
CA VAL A 100 0.64 -16.57 -3.27
C VAL A 100 1.27 -17.26 -2.06
N LYS A 101 2.27 -16.63 -1.44
CA LYS A 101 2.98 -17.16 -0.28
C LYS A 101 2.30 -16.78 1.03
N TYR A 102 1.72 -17.76 1.71
CA TYR A 102 1.26 -17.63 3.08
C TYR A 102 2.30 -18.21 4.07
N PRO A 103 2.45 -17.63 5.29
CA PRO A 103 1.62 -16.60 5.89
C PRO A 103 1.95 -15.15 5.48
N MET A 104 3.05 -14.92 4.75
CA MET A 104 3.53 -13.55 4.47
C MET A 104 2.52 -12.67 3.75
N HIS A 105 1.69 -13.22 2.85
CA HIS A 105 0.68 -12.43 2.14
C HIS A 105 -0.49 -11.97 3.02
N TYR A 106 -0.70 -12.54 4.21
CA TYR A 106 -1.70 -12.02 5.15
C TYR A 106 -1.37 -10.60 5.63
N VAL A 107 -0.09 -10.22 5.64
CA VAL A 107 0.37 -8.92 6.11
C VAL A 107 -0.21 -7.78 5.27
N PRO A 108 0.03 -7.71 3.94
CA PRO A 108 -0.54 -6.65 3.12
C PRO A 108 -2.08 -6.73 3.06
N GLU A 109 -2.69 -7.92 3.08
CA GLU A 109 -4.16 -8.06 3.12
C GLU A 109 -4.77 -7.37 4.34
N ALA A 110 -4.25 -7.69 5.53
CA ALA A 110 -4.74 -7.14 6.79
C ALA A 110 -4.40 -5.65 6.91
N LEU A 111 -3.18 -5.26 6.53
CA LEU A 111 -2.73 -3.88 6.56
C LEU A 111 -3.65 -2.99 5.72
N MET A 112 -3.96 -3.38 4.48
CA MET A 112 -4.83 -2.57 3.62
C MET A 112 -6.27 -2.51 4.16
N GLY A 113 -6.75 -3.57 4.81
CA GLY A 113 -8.05 -3.58 5.48
C GLY A 113 -8.09 -2.61 6.65
N ILE A 114 -7.09 -2.68 7.53
CA ILE A 114 -6.94 -1.79 8.68
C ILE A 114 -6.82 -0.34 8.23
N MET A 115 -5.96 -0.04 7.24
CA MET A 115 -5.76 1.34 6.76
C MET A 115 -7.01 1.92 6.11
N THR A 116 -7.78 1.10 5.39
CA THR A 116 -9.04 1.54 4.80
C THR A 116 -10.08 1.88 5.87
N LEU A 117 -10.28 0.98 6.83
CA LEU A 117 -11.25 1.18 7.92
C LEU A 117 -10.84 2.31 8.86
N ALA A 118 -9.55 2.41 9.19
CA ALA A 118 -8.98 3.47 10.00
C ALA A 118 -9.19 4.85 9.35
N GLY A 119 -8.93 4.94 8.05
CA GLY A 119 -9.14 6.16 7.28
C GLY A 119 -10.60 6.59 7.27
N ALA A 120 -11.51 5.67 6.94
CA ALA A 120 -12.95 5.92 6.98
C ALA A 120 -13.43 6.36 8.38
N ALA A 121 -13.00 5.66 9.44
CA ALA A 121 -13.34 6.02 10.81
C ALA A 121 -12.79 7.40 11.24
N SER A 122 -11.64 7.81 10.70
CA SER A 122 -11.05 9.13 11.00
C SER A 122 -11.86 10.29 10.38
N LEU A 123 -12.56 10.03 9.27
CA LEU A 123 -13.33 11.00 8.48
C LEU A 123 -14.78 11.16 8.93
N LEU A 124 -15.33 10.19 9.69
CA LEU A 124 -16.70 10.22 10.21
C LEU A 124 -16.86 11.11 11.46
N LYS A 125 -15.88 11.97 11.75
CA LYS A 125 -15.89 12.86 12.91
C LYS A 125 -16.40 14.25 12.58
#